data_AF-A0A3G5FKA7-F1
#
_entry.id   AF-A0A3G5FKA7-F1
#
_cell.length_a   1.000
_cell.length_b   1.000
_cell.length_c   1.000
_cell.angle_alpha   90.00
_cell.angle_beta   90.00
_cell.angle_gamma   90.00
#
_symmetry.space_group_name_H-M   'P 1'
#
loop_
_entity.id
_entity.type
_entity.pdbx_description
1 polymer ?
#
loop_
_entity_poly.entity_id
_entity_poly.type
_entity_poly.pdbx_seq_one_letter_code
_entity_poly.pdbx_strand_id
1 'polypeptide(L)'
;MPIRKKGDVEIKTSANGAKVKQTGYTFYSYDKNAAALYFQFREQDGQPTDLSKATVRLVMTLDDDGGKKFIPGDDEIEVISAIRGTAKYVLPEMLLSYEGKVTGYVYMNFDDGSRSDDGQFTFRIKHSMITHVLPELGDKYVRDFEDVKEQVEQAADGAKETISQKVTEASDTSDSAISNVNQVADGATESITTAADSIDKAKSNAEATISQYVSSVGSAKEAAEKRINDASGEVETAKVEAIKNMSELDISDKNYLLDSKKRVREARTSGEPEDNSNYATYFLSEPIQAGVEFTVSGQLEITDGDFDTISIKFRDENGKNIGDSSFYVDRSGNEFSETFTLSQTTYRMYIYAGKTGETRGNGVIYENIKLQPGSIATAWTPNPSEIMTQKQYDKLANAITSLGGSI
;
A
#
# COMPACT_ATOMS: atom_id res chain seq x y z
N MET A 1 -30.73 74.02 -59.94
CA MET A 1 -30.69 74.51 -61.35
C MET A 1 -31.96 75.30 -61.66
N PRO A 2 -31.95 76.29 -62.56
CA PRO A 2 -33.16 77.07 -62.85
C PRO A 2 -34.18 76.24 -63.62
N ILE A 3 -35.38 76.06 -63.05
CA ILE A 3 -36.51 75.45 -63.76
C ILE A 3 -36.89 76.36 -64.94
N ARG A 4 -36.93 75.78 -66.15
CA ARG A 4 -37.21 76.49 -67.41
C ARG A 4 -38.63 76.26 -67.91
N LYS A 5 -39.26 75.16 -67.52
CA LYS A 5 -40.61 74.77 -67.94
C LYS A 5 -41.48 74.53 -66.72
N LYS A 6 -42.53 75.35 -66.58
CA LYS A 6 -43.38 75.37 -65.40
C LYS A 6 -44.81 74.96 -65.76
N GLY A 7 -45.38 74.04 -65.01
CA GLY A 7 -46.80 73.73 -65.05
C GLY A 7 -47.48 74.22 -63.78
N ASP A 8 -48.24 75.32 -63.86
CA ASP A 8 -48.93 75.91 -62.71
C ASP A 8 -50.28 75.20 -62.44
N VAL A 9 -50.39 74.56 -61.28
CA VAL A 9 -51.53 73.76 -60.87
C VAL A 9 -52.14 74.36 -59.61
N GLU A 10 -53.16 75.18 -59.79
CA GLU A 10 -54.06 75.53 -58.68
C GLU A 10 -54.89 74.31 -58.25
N ILE A 11 -54.86 74.03 -56.94
CA ILE A 11 -55.59 73.00 -56.21
C ILE A 11 -56.52 73.73 -55.23
N LYS A 12 -57.83 73.49 -55.33
CA LYS A 12 -58.83 74.13 -54.47
C LYS A 12 -59.72 73.08 -53.84
N THR A 13 -59.81 73.09 -52.51
CA THR A 13 -60.65 72.17 -51.76
C THR A 13 -62.14 72.42 -52.02
N SER A 14 -62.93 71.35 -52.14
CA SER A 14 -64.35 71.42 -52.49
C SER A 14 -65.13 70.22 -51.97
N ALA A 15 -66.24 70.48 -51.25
CA ALA A 15 -67.19 69.45 -50.82
C ALA A 15 -68.02 68.85 -51.98
N ASN A 16 -68.04 69.51 -53.14
CA ASN A 16 -68.78 69.05 -54.33
C ASN A 16 -67.93 68.15 -55.26
N GLY A 17 -66.77 67.69 -54.77
CA GLY A 17 -65.75 66.99 -55.55
C GLY A 17 -64.88 67.95 -56.36
N ALA A 18 -63.59 67.61 -56.50
CA ALA A 18 -62.69 68.32 -57.40
C ALA A 18 -62.90 67.83 -58.84
N LYS A 19 -63.21 68.74 -59.77
CA LYS A 19 -63.19 68.39 -61.20
C LYS A 19 -61.74 68.20 -61.65
N VAL A 20 -61.49 67.16 -62.46
CA VAL A 20 -60.16 66.92 -63.04
C VAL A 20 -59.72 68.15 -63.84
N LYS A 21 -58.65 68.80 -63.41
CA LYS A 21 -58.05 69.92 -64.12
C LYS A 21 -57.25 69.41 -65.32
N GLN A 22 -57.82 69.53 -66.52
CA GLN A 22 -57.06 69.30 -67.75
C GLN A 22 -56.10 70.47 -67.96
N THR A 23 -54.81 70.27 -67.65
CA THR A 23 -53.85 71.39 -67.65
C THR A 23 -53.37 71.76 -69.05
N GLY A 24 -53.44 70.83 -70.00
CA GLY A 24 -52.87 70.97 -71.35
C GLY A 24 -51.33 70.96 -71.38
N TYR A 25 -50.65 70.81 -70.24
CA TYR A 25 -49.18 70.79 -70.20
C TYR A 25 -48.62 69.55 -70.89
N THR A 26 -47.54 69.75 -71.66
CA THR A 26 -46.77 68.67 -72.30
C THR A 26 -45.30 68.83 -71.93
N PHE A 27 -44.74 67.84 -71.22
CA PHE A 27 -43.31 67.74 -70.90
C PHE A 27 -42.62 66.78 -71.88
N TYR A 28 -41.30 66.89 -72.01
CA TYR A 28 -40.51 66.02 -72.88
C TYR A 28 -39.47 65.25 -72.09
N SER A 29 -39.09 64.06 -72.58
CA SER A 29 -38.06 63.23 -71.95
C SER A 29 -36.67 63.88 -71.82
N TYR A 30 -36.45 64.99 -72.53
CA TYR A 30 -35.22 65.79 -72.46
C TYR A 30 -35.27 66.93 -71.43
N ASP A 31 -36.42 67.21 -70.80
CA ASP A 31 -36.60 68.32 -69.84
C ASP A 31 -35.95 68.03 -68.46
N LYS A 32 -34.86 67.25 -68.42
CA LYS A 32 -34.14 66.80 -67.22
C LYS A 32 -33.74 67.98 -66.34
N ASN A 33 -34.16 67.97 -65.07
CA ASN A 33 -33.92 69.05 -64.10
C ASN A 33 -34.40 70.45 -64.55
N ALA A 34 -35.23 70.53 -65.59
CA ALA A 34 -35.70 71.78 -66.19
C ALA A 34 -37.23 71.92 -66.18
N ALA A 35 -37.97 70.84 -65.92
CA ALA A 35 -39.43 70.82 -65.80
C ALA A 35 -39.90 70.62 -64.35
N ALA A 36 -40.87 71.42 -63.92
CA ALA A 36 -41.53 71.25 -62.62
C ALA A 36 -43.01 71.65 -62.64
N LEU A 37 -43.78 71.02 -61.77
CA LEU A 37 -45.14 71.43 -61.42
C LEU A 37 -45.08 72.39 -60.23
N TYR A 38 -45.80 73.49 -60.33
CA TYR A 38 -45.93 74.48 -59.26
C TYR A 38 -47.37 74.48 -58.77
N PHE A 39 -47.56 74.12 -57.52
CA PHE A 39 -48.87 74.01 -56.90
C PHE A 39 -49.23 75.29 -56.15
N GLN A 40 -50.48 75.71 -56.29
CA GLN A 40 -51.09 76.75 -55.45
C GLN A 40 -52.32 76.14 -54.77
N PHE A 41 -52.24 75.96 -53.45
CA PHE A 41 -53.28 75.38 -52.62
C PHE A 41 -54.17 76.48 -52.06
N ARG A 42 -55.48 76.32 -52.26
CA ARG A 42 -56.51 77.24 -51.78
C ARG A 42 -57.59 76.51 -51.00
N GLU A 43 -58.03 77.14 -49.92
CA GLU A 43 -59.21 76.76 -49.16
C GLU A 43 -60.50 77.01 -49.97
N GLN A 44 -61.63 76.51 -49.46
CA GLN A 44 -62.93 76.67 -50.10
C GLN A 44 -63.31 78.15 -50.31
N ASP A 45 -62.92 79.03 -49.38
CA ASP A 45 -63.12 80.49 -49.45
C ASP A 45 -62.15 81.20 -50.42
N GLY A 46 -61.17 80.48 -50.97
CA GLY A 46 -60.17 80.96 -51.92
C GLY A 46 -58.89 81.51 -51.30
N GLN A 47 -58.81 81.59 -49.96
CA GLN A 47 -57.57 81.96 -49.26
C GLN A 47 -56.49 80.89 -49.44
N PRO A 48 -55.20 81.25 -49.37
CA PRO A 48 -54.12 80.27 -49.41
C PRO A 48 -54.22 79.26 -48.25
N THR A 49 -54.04 77.98 -48.55
CA THR A 49 -53.91 76.94 -47.53
C THR A 49 -52.58 77.07 -46.79
N ASP A 50 -52.59 77.06 -45.45
CA ASP A 50 -51.37 77.08 -44.64
C ASP A 50 -50.72 75.69 -44.62
N LEU A 51 -49.61 75.54 -45.34
CA LEU A 51 -48.88 74.27 -45.41
C LEU A 51 -47.92 74.05 -44.23
N SER A 52 -47.87 74.93 -43.23
CA SER A 52 -46.97 74.75 -42.08
C SER A 52 -47.34 73.55 -41.20
N LYS A 53 -48.58 73.08 -41.31
CA LYS A 53 -49.14 71.94 -40.57
C LYS A 53 -49.71 70.86 -41.49
N ALA A 54 -49.29 70.87 -42.77
CA ALA A 54 -49.79 69.96 -43.78
C ALA A 54 -48.65 69.38 -44.62
N THR A 55 -48.65 68.07 -44.80
CA THR A 55 -47.78 67.38 -45.75
C THR A 55 -48.52 67.19 -47.06
N VAL A 56 -48.06 67.85 -48.12
CA VAL A 56 -48.56 67.66 -49.49
C VAL A 56 -48.10 66.32 -50.02
N ARG A 57 -49.01 65.56 -50.62
CA ARG A 57 -48.75 64.27 -51.25
C ARG A 57 -49.26 64.26 -52.69
N LEU A 58 -48.51 63.58 -53.55
CA LEU A 58 -48.82 63.45 -54.97
C LEU A 58 -48.81 61.96 -55.33
N VAL A 59 -49.80 61.50 -56.06
CA VAL A 59 -49.79 60.18 -56.72
C VAL A 59 -50.08 60.40 -58.19
N MET A 60 -49.24 59.87 -59.05
CA MET A 60 -49.40 59.95 -60.49
C MET A 60 -49.75 58.58 -61.07
N THR A 61 -50.69 58.56 -62.00
CA THR A 61 -51.06 57.38 -62.77
C THR A 61 -50.57 57.56 -64.19
N LEU A 62 -49.82 56.57 -64.69
CA LEU A 62 -49.35 56.49 -66.06
C LEU A 62 -50.44 55.81 -66.90
N ASP A 63 -51.37 56.60 -67.44
CA ASP A 63 -52.62 56.12 -68.02
C ASP A 63 -52.41 55.14 -69.21
N ASP A 64 -51.34 55.34 -69.99
CA ASP A 64 -51.04 54.59 -71.22
C ASP A 64 -50.06 53.42 -70.96
N ASP A 65 -49.52 53.27 -69.74
CA ASP A 65 -48.65 52.14 -69.31
C ASP A 65 -49.36 51.28 -68.25
N GLY A 66 -50.56 50.80 -68.59
CA GLY A 66 -51.34 49.89 -67.74
C GLY A 66 -51.79 50.48 -66.40
N GLY A 67 -51.75 51.80 -66.23
CA GLY A 67 -52.14 52.48 -65.00
C GLY A 67 -51.12 52.37 -63.86
N LYS A 68 -49.85 52.08 -64.16
CA LYS A 68 -48.77 52.06 -63.16
C LYS A 68 -48.75 53.36 -62.34
N LYS A 69 -48.46 53.21 -61.05
CA LYS A 69 -48.39 54.34 -60.12
C LYS A 69 -46.96 54.83 -60.01
N PHE A 70 -46.82 56.15 -60.09
CA PHE A 70 -45.60 56.87 -59.75
C PHE A 70 -45.90 57.71 -58.51
N ILE A 71 -45.17 57.46 -57.42
CA ILE A 71 -45.38 58.13 -56.14
C ILE A 71 -44.05 58.81 -55.79
N PRO A 72 -43.99 60.15 -55.81
CA PRO A 72 -42.83 60.88 -55.33
C PRO A 72 -42.53 60.55 -53.86
N GLY A 73 -41.25 60.56 -53.51
CA GLY A 73 -40.81 60.49 -52.12
C GLY A 73 -41.32 61.67 -51.27
N ASP A 74 -41.39 61.48 -49.96
CA ASP A 74 -41.91 62.46 -49.00
C ASP A 74 -41.17 63.81 -49.05
N ASP A 75 -39.89 63.80 -49.43
CA ASP A 75 -38.98 64.94 -49.52
C ASP A 75 -38.87 65.54 -50.93
N GLU A 76 -39.50 64.94 -51.94
CA GLU A 76 -39.41 65.40 -53.33
C GLU A 76 -40.35 66.58 -53.67
N ILE A 77 -41.36 66.83 -52.83
CA ILE A 77 -42.28 67.98 -52.96
C ILE A 77 -41.77 69.12 -52.08
N GLU A 78 -41.19 70.15 -52.71
CA GLU A 78 -40.62 71.30 -52.03
C GLU A 78 -41.70 72.35 -51.74
N VAL A 79 -42.01 72.60 -50.46
CA VAL A 79 -42.85 73.73 -50.05
C VAL A 79 -42.08 75.03 -50.25
N ILE A 80 -42.51 75.84 -51.22
CA ILE A 80 -41.88 77.13 -51.54
C ILE A 80 -42.27 78.19 -50.51
N SER A 81 -43.53 78.18 -50.08
CA SER A 81 -44.06 79.10 -49.07
C SER A 81 -45.26 78.47 -48.40
N ALA A 82 -45.11 78.15 -47.12
CA ALA A 82 -46.16 77.53 -46.32
C ALA A 82 -47.39 78.44 -46.19
N ILE A 83 -47.17 79.72 -45.84
CA ILE A 83 -48.24 80.71 -45.62
C ILE A 83 -48.96 81.08 -46.92
N ARG A 84 -48.29 80.99 -48.08
CA ARG A 84 -48.91 81.28 -49.38
C ARG A 84 -49.49 80.03 -50.05
N GLY A 85 -49.44 78.87 -49.40
CA GLY A 85 -49.95 77.63 -49.97
C GLY A 85 -49.26 77.22 -51.26
N THR A 86 -47.94 77.39 -51.37
CA THR A 86 -47.23 77.07 -52.62
C THR A 86 -46.18 75.99 -52.44
N ALA A 87 -46.19 75.00 -53.33
CA ALA A 87 -45.20 73.92 -53.39
C ALA A 87 -44.75 73.67 -54.84
N LYS A 88 -43.64 72.95 -55.01
CA LYS A 88 -43.06 72.62 -56.32
C LYS A 88 -42.59 71.19 -56.32
N TYR A 89 -42.89 70.49 -57.42
CA TYR A 89 -42.40 69.16 -57.70
C TYR A 89 -41.61 69.17 -59.00
N VAL A 90 -40.31 68.89 -58.93
CA VAL A 90 -39.45 68.77 -60.12
C VAL A 90 -39.67 67.39 -60.73
N LEU A 91 -39.95 67.31 -62.03
CA LEU A 91 -40.22 66.03 -62.68
C LEU A 91 -38.91 65.22 -62.81
N PRO A 92 -38.79 64.03 -62.19
CA PRO A 92 -37.57 63.24 -62.21
C PRO A 92 -37.40 62.53 -63.56
N GLU A 93 -36.17 62.13 -63.88
CA GLU A 93 -35.86 61.50 -65.17
C GLU A 93 -36.66 60.22 -65.43
N MET A 94 -36.86 59.42 -64.38
CA MET A 94 -37.67 58.20 -64.43
C MET A 94 -39.17 58.44 -64.75
N LEU A 95 -39.70 59.62 -64.41
CA LEU A 95 -41.05 60.01 -64.81
C LEU A 95 -41.05 60.58 -66.23
N LEU A 96 -40.04 61.38 -66.57
CA LEU A 96 -39.87 61.95 -67.90
C LEU A 96 -39.57 60.90 -69.00
N SER A 97 -39.15 59.68 -68.63
CA SER A 97 -38.99 58.55 -69.56
C SER A 97 -40.31 57.90 -69.97
N TYR A 98 -41.41 58.20 -69.30
CA TYR A 98 -42.73 57.74 -69.73
C TYR A 98 -43.24 58.58 -70.91
N GLU A 99 -43.94 57.96 -71.84
CA GLU A 99 -44.69 58.65 -72.89
C GLU A 99 -46.16 58.32 -72.79
N GLY A 100 -46.98 59.37 -72.79
CA GLY A 100 -48.42 59.24 -72.68
C GLY A 100 -49.03 60.26 -71.74
N LYS A 101 -50.28 60.00 -71.38
CA LYS A 101 -51.02 60.83 -70.43
C LYS A 101 -50.67 60.45 -68.98
N VAL A 102 -50.50 61.46 -68.14
CA VAL A 102 -50.33 61.31 -66.69
C VAL A 102 -51.49 61.97 -65.98
N THR A 103 -52.09 61.25 -65.04
CA THR A 103 -53.13 61.76 -64.14
C THR A 103 -52.56 61.88 -62.73
N GLY A 104 -52.42 63.11 -62.23
CA GLY A 104 -51.96 63.42 -60.88
C GLY A 104 -53.12 63.61 -59.91
N TYR A 105 -52.97 63.05 -58.72
CA TYR A 105 -53.88 63.15 -57.58
C TYR A 105 -53.12 63.80 -56.42
N VAL A 106 -53.68 64.86 -55.86
CA VAL A 106 -53.08 65.64 -54.78
C VAL A 106 -53.94 65.49 -53.54
N TYR A 107 -53.30 65.10 -52.44
CA TYR A 107 -53.95 64.96 -51.15
C TYR A 107 -53.01 65.51 -50.06
N MET A 108 -53.56 65.94 -48.94
CA MET A 108 -52.80 66.46 -47.80
C MET A 108 -53.06 65.64 -46.55
N ASN A 109 -52.02 65.46 -45.74
CA ASN A 109 -52.12 64.94 -44.38
C ASN A 109 -51.77 66.08 -43.41
N PHE A 110 -52.64 66.37 -42.44
CA PHE A 110 -52.42 67.43 -41.46
C PHE A 110 -51.85 66.88 -40.15
N ASP A 111 -51.15 67.73 -39.39
CA ASP A 111 -50.52 67.37 -38.10
C ASP A 111 -51.53 66.91 -37.03
N ASP A 112 -52.79 67.36 -37.14
CA ASP A 112 -53.88 66.94 -36.26
C ASP A 112 -54.41 65.52 -36.59
N GLY A 113 -53.83 64.86 -37.59
CA GLY A 113 -54.18 63.52 -38.05
C GLY A 113 -55.27 63.49 -39.13
N SER A 114 -55.88 64.63 -39.48
CA SER A 114 -56.86 64.70 -40.57
C SER A 114 -56.20 64.56 -41.95
N ARG A 115 -56.99 64.13 -42.96
CA ARG A 115 -56.54 63.92 -44.33
C ARG A 115 -57.57 64.45 -45.32
N SER A 116 -57.11 65.03 -46.43
CA SER A 116 -57.97 65.60 -47.48
C SER A 116 -57.54 65.15 -48.86
N ASP A 117 -58.51 64.84 -49.73
CA ASP A 117 -58.30 64.66 -51.18
C ASP A 117 -58.63 65.99 -51.86
N ASP A 118 -57.61 66.68 -52.36
CA ASP A 118 -57.67 68.12 -52.63
C ASP A 118 -57.77 68.45 -54.11
N GLY A 119 -57.36 67.54 -54.99
CA GLY A 119 -57.51 67.77 -56.42
C GLY A 119 -56.90 66.73 -57.33
N GLN A 120 -57.39 66.74 -58.56
CA GLN A 120 -56.89 65.91 -59.63
C GLN A 120 -56.54 66.77 -60.85
N PHE A 121 -55.43 66.48 -61.52
CA PHE A 121 -55.00 67.19 -62.72
C PHE A 121 -54.38 66.23 -63.74
N THR A 122 -54.32 66.63 -65.01
CA THR A 122 -53.70 65.81 -66.06
C THR A 122 -52.71 66.60 -66.89
N PHE A 123 -51.63 65.96 -67.31
CA PHE A 123 -50.63 66.47 -68.26
C PHE A 123 -50.15 65.32 -69.18
N ARG A 124 -49.35 65.62 -70.20
CA ARG A 124 -48.74 64.59 -71.07
C ARG A 124 -47.22 64.66 -71.03
N ILE A 125 -46.58 63.53 -71.26
CA ILE A 125 -45.15 63.44 -71.54
C ILE A 125 -44.97 62.87 -72.95
N LYS A 126 -44.05 63.45 -73.71
CA LYS A 126 -43.68 62.97 -75.05
C LYS A 126 -42.19 62.65 -75.11
N HIS A 127 -41.82 61.66 -75.91
CA HIS A 127 -40.42 61.46 -76.22
C HIS A 127 -39.88 62.64 -77.04
N SER A 128 -38.75 63.21 -76.62
CA SER A 128 -37.99 64.13 -77.46
C SER A 128 -37.23 63.34 -78.52
N MET A 129 -37.22 63.84 -79.77
CA MET A 129 -36.36 63.31 -80.84
C MET A 129 -34.87 63.34 -80.48
N ILE A 130 -34.45 64.21 -79.56
CA ILE A 130 -33.07 64.33 -79.06
C ILE A 130 -32.71 63.12 -78.18
N THR A 131 -33.67 62.58 -77.42
CA THR A 131 -33.45 61.45 -76.52
C THR A 131 -33.13 60.15 -77.27
N HIS A 132 -33.54 60.04 -78.54
CA HIS A 132 -33.24 58.88 -79.40
C HIS A 132 -31.84 58.93 -80.06
N VAL A 133 -31.09 60.04 -79.94
CA VAL A 133 -29.78 60.22 -80.64
C VAL A 133 -28.57 59.95 -79.74
N LEU A 134 -28.76 59.55 -78.47
CA LEU A 134 -27.67 59.22 -77.54
C LEU A 134 -27.86 57.82 -76.92
N PRO A 135 -27.36 56.75 -77.57
CA PRO A 135 -27.39 55.39 -77.01
C PRO A 135 -26.23 55.08 -76.04
N GLU A 136 -25.38 56.05 -75.64
CA GLU A 136 -24.06 55.71 -75.08
C GLU A 136 -24.00 55.30 -73.60
N LEU A 137 -25.04 55.55 -72.79
CA LEU A 137 -24.95 55.26 -71.34
C LEU A 137 -25.46 53.85 -70.98
N GLY A 138 -26.53 53.35 -71.60
CA GLY A 138 -27.11 52.03 -71.28
C GLY A 138 -26.13 50.88 -71.55
N ASP A 139 -25.49 50.89 -72.73
CA ASP A 139 -24.57 49.84 -73.16
C ASP A 139 -23.25 49.80 -72.37
N LYS A 140 -22.87 50.91 -71.72
CA LYS A 140 -21.70 50.96 -70.84
C LYS A 140 -22.02 50.36 -69.47
N TYR A 141 -23.18 50.68 -68.88
CA TYR A 141 -23.59 50.11 -67.58
C TYR A 141 -23.77 48.58 -67.64
N VAL A 142 -24.34 48.06 -68.73
CA VAL A 142 -24.51 46.60 -68.91
C VAL A 142 -23.16 45.90 -69.01
N ARG A 143 -22.19 46.45 -69.77
CA ARG A 143 -20.83 45.89 -69.85
C ARG A 143 -20.10 45.92 -68.51
N ASP A 144 -20.13 47.06 -67.81
CA ASP A 144 -19.50 47.18 -66.49
C ASP A 144 -20.11 46.18 -65.48
N PHE A 145 -21.41 45.89 -65.57
CA PHE A 145 -22.07 44.89 -64.73
C PHE A 145 -21.69 43.45 -65.08
N GLU A 146 -21.59 43.10 -66.38
CA GLU A 146 -21.13 41.77 -66.80
C GLU A 146 -19.67 41.53 -66.39
N ASP A 147 -18.78 42.54 -66.49
CA ASP A 147 -17.40 42.45 -66.00
C ASP A 147 -17.34 42.18 -64.49
N VAL A 148 -18.16 42.88 -63.70
CA VAL A 148 -18.24 42.64 -62.24
C VAL A 148 -18.76 41.24 -61.94
N LYS A 149 -19.78 40.78 -62.67
CA LYS A 149 -20.32 39.43 -62.51
C LYS A 149 -19.25 38.37 -62.82
N GLU A 150 -18.51 38.52 -63.92
CA GLU A 150 -17.42 37.61 -64.28
C GLU A 150 -16.32 37.59 -63.19
N GLN A 151 -15.94 38.75 -62.65
CA GLN A 151 -14.97 38.81 -61.56
C GLN A 151 -15.47 38.11 -60.28
N VAL A 152 -16.76 38.24 -59.96
CA VAL A 152 -17.37 37.54 -58.81
C VAL A 152 -17.41 36.03 -59.05
N GLU A 153 -17.74 35.58 -60.25
CA GLU A 153 -17.73 34.15 -60.62
C GLU A 153 -16.30 33.57 -60.53
N GLN A 154 -15.30 34.26 -61.09
CA GLN A 154 -13.90 33.86 -60.98
C GLN A 154 -13.40 33.82 -59.53
N ALA A 155 -13.78 34.81 -58.71
CA ALA A 155 -13.44 34.83 -57.29
C ALA A 155 -14.10 33.66 -56.52
N ALA A 156 -15.34 33.32 -56.85
CA ALA A 156 -16.05 32.20 -56.25
C ALA A 156 -15.41 30.85 -56.63
N ASP A 157 -15.03 30.67 -57.89
CA ASP A 157 -14.34 29.47 -58.36
C ASP A 157 -12.95 29.33 -57.71
N GLY A 158 -12.18 30.42 -57.65
CA GLY A 158 -10.88 30.43 -56.97
C GLY A 158 -10.99 30.14 -55.46
N ALA A 159 -12.02 30.66 -54.79
CA ALA A 159 -12.30 30.34 -53.40
C ALA A 159 -12.66 28.86 -53.21
N LYS A 160 -13.47 28.29 -54.11
CA LYS A 160 -13.87 26.88 -54.08
C LYS A 160 -12.66 25.96 -54.26
N GLU A 161 -11.77 26.26 -55.19
CA GLU A 161 -10.54 25.50 -55.42
C GLU A 161 -9.61 25.57 -54.19
N THR A 162 -9.42 26.77 -53.64
CA THR A 162 -8.63 26.98 -52.41
C THR A 162 -9.18 26.18 -51.23
N ILE A 163 -10.51 26.21 -51.02
CA ILE A 163 -11.16 25.43 -49.95
C ILE A 163 -10.95 23.93 -50.18
N SER A 164 -11.09 23.46 -51.42
CA SER A 164 -10.92 22.05 -51.75
C SER A 164 -9.49 21.56 -51.50
N GLN A 165 -8.50 22.38 -51.85
CA GLN A 165 -7.10 22.12 -51.54
C GLN A 165 -6.86 22.09 -50.02
N LYS A 166 -7.36 23.08 -49.28
CA LYS A 166 -7.21 23.14 -47.81
C LYS A 166 -7.88 21.99 -47.09
N VAL A 167 -9.03 21.52 -47.57
CA VAL A 167 -9.71 20.32 -47.05
C VAL A 167 -8.86 19.07 -47.28
N THR A 168 -8.25 18.95 -48.46
CA THR A 168 -7.36 17.82 -48.79
C THR A 168 -6.12 17.82 -47.90
N GLU A 169 -5.43 18.96 -47.80
CA GLU A 169 -4.25 19.12 -46.92
C GLU A 169 -4.57 18.80 -45.45
N ALA A 170 -5.75 19.22 -44.97
CA ALA A 170 -6.21 18.93 -43.61
C ALA A 170 -6.54 17.44 -43.42
N SER A 171 -7.11 16.77 -44.42
CA SER A 171 -7.36 15.33 -44.40
C SER A 171 -6.06 14.54 -44.34
N ASP A 172 -5.11 14.84 -45.23
CA ASP A 172 -3.81 14.16 -45.28
C ASP A 172 -3.02 14.33 -43.97
N THR A 173 -3.09 15.53 -43.38
CA THR A 173 -2.49 15.82 -42.07
C THR A 173 -3.16 15.00 -40.97
N SER A 174 -4.49 14.89 -41.00
CA SER A 174 -5.26 14.11 -40.01
C SER A 174 -4.97 12.62 -40.13
N ASP A 175 -4.90 12.09 -41.36
CA ASP A 175 -4.59 10.68 -41.62
C ASP A 175 -3.17 10.33 -41.16
N SER A 176 -2.21 11.22 -41.42
CA SER A 176 -0.84 11.07 -40.94
C SER A 176 -0.76 11.09 -39.40
N ALA A 177 -1.52 11.99 -38.76
CA ALA A 177 -1.59 12.06 -37.30
C ALA A 177 -2.22 10.80 -36.68
N ILE A 178 -3.31 10.29 -37.27
CA ILE A 178 -3.97 9.05 -36.85
C ILE A 178 -3.01 7.86 -37.00
N SER A 179 -2.28 7.77 -38.12
CA SER A 179 -1.29 6.72 -38.34
C SER A 179 -0.18 6.74 -37.29
N ASN A 180 0.37 7.91 -36.98
CA ASN A 180 1.37 8.08 -35.93
C ASN A 180 0.84 7.69 -34.55
N VAL A 181 -0.39 8.11 -34.20
CA VAL A 181 -1.02 7.75 -32.93
C VAL A 181 -1.21 6.24 -32.82
N ASN A 182 -1.67 5.58 -33.88
CA ASN A 182 -1.84 4.13 -33.90
C ASN A 182 -0.49 3.41 -33.74
N GLN A 183 0.55 3.85 -34.44
CA GLN A 183 1.89 3.26 -34.30
C GLN A 183 2.43 3.39 -32.87
N VAL A 184 2.23 4.55 -32.23
CA VAL A 184 2.60 4.77 -30.83
C VAL A 184 1.78 3.89 -29.89
N ALA A 185 0.47 3.75 -30.14
CA ALA A 185 -0.42 2.90 -29.35
C ALA A 185 -0.03 1.41 -29.46
N ASP A 186 0.32 0.94 -30.66
CA ASP A 186 0.78 -0.42 -30.91
C ASP A 186 2.11 -0.69 -30.19
N GLY A 187 3.09 0.22 -30.30
CA GLY A 187 4.37 0.09 -29.60
C GLY A 187 4.23 0.13 -28.07
N ALA A 188 3.31 0.96 -27.55
CA ALA A 188 2.98 0.97 -26.13
C ALA A 188 2.33 -0.36 -25.69
N THR A 189 1.44 -0.92 -26.50
CA THR A 189 0.79 -2.21 -26.24
C THR A 189 1.79 -3.36 -26.19
N GLU A 190 2.74 -3.41 -27.14
CA GLU A 190 3.81 -4.40 -27.17
C GLU A 190 4.75 -4.28 -25.96
N SER A 191 5.10 -3.05 -25.59
CA SER A 191 5.92 -2.78 -24.40
C SER A 191 5.23 -3.23 -23.12
N ILE A 192 3.92 -2.94 -22.97
CA ILE A 192 3.12 -3.38 -21.81
C ILE A 192 3.04 -4.90 -21.75
N THR A 193 2.80 -5.55 -22.88
CA THR A 193 2.72 -7.03 -22.96
C THR A 193 4.04 -7.67 -22.55
N THR A 194 5.16 -7.15 -23.05
CA THR A 194 6.51 -7.63 -22.71
C THR A 194 6.81 -7.45 -21.21
N ALA A 195 6.40 -6.32 -20.64
CA ALA A 195 6.56 -6.06 -19.21
C ALA A 195 5.72 -7.03 -18.36
N ALA A 196 4.47 -7.30 -18.75
CA ALA A 196 3.60 -8.25 -18.09
C ALA A 196 4.20 -9.67 -18.10
N ASP A 197 4.66 -10.15 -19.26
CA ASP A 197 5.32 -11.46 -19.38
C ASP A 197 6.58 -11.58 -18.49
N SER A 198 7.34 -10.49 -18.38
CA SER A 198 8.54 -10.45 -17.54
C SER A 198 8.20 -10.52 -16.06
N ILE A 199 7.12 -9.84 -15.63
CA ILE A 199 6.60 -9.89 -14.27
C ILE A 199 6.12 -11.31 -13.94
N ASP A 200 5.40 -11.97 -14.84
CA ASP A 200 4.90 -13.33 -14.62
C ASP A 200 6.02 -14.36 -14.50
N LYS A 201 7.07 -14.24 -15.32
CA LYS A 201 8.29 -15.06 -15.19
C LYS A 201 8.99 -14.82 -13.86
N ALA A 202 9.15 -13.55 -13.47
CA ALA A 202 9.78 -13.20 -12.19
C ALA A 202 8.99 -13.76 -11.01
N LYS A 203 7.66 -13.66 -11.04
CA LYS A 203 6.75 -14.22 -10.03
C LYS A 203 6.89 -15.74 -9.94
N SER A 204 6.84 -16.44 -11.07
CA SER A 204 6.97 -17.91 -11.13
C SER A 204 8.32 -18.37 -10.55
N ASN A 205 9.41 -17.67 -10.87
CA ASN A 205 10.73 -17.96 -10.33
C ASN A 205 10.80 -17.73 -8.81
N ALA A 206 10.17 -16.66 -8.32
CA ALA A 206 10.10 -16.37 -6.88
C ALA A 206 9.31 -17.45 -6.13
N GLU A 207 8.16 -17.88 -6.66
CA GLU A 207 7.34 -18.96 -6.10
C GLU A 207 8.10 -20.29 -6.04
N ALA A 208 8.84 -20.64 -7.10
CA ALA A 208 9.68 -21.83 -7.13
C ALA A 208 10.80 -21.77 -6.07
N THR A 209 11.47 -20.63 -5.95
CA THR A 209 12.54 -20.40 -4.97
C THR A 209 12.02 -20.48 -3.53
N ILE A 210 10.89 -19.83 -3.25
CA ILE A 210 10.23 -19.88 -1.94
C ILE A 210 9.87 -21.33 -1.59
N SER A 211 9.31 -22.07 -2.54
CA SER A 211 8.95 -23.49 -2.34
C SER A 211 10.18 -24.33 -1.97
N GLN A 212 11.32 -24.14 -2.64
CA GLN A 212 12.56 -24.83 -2.31
C GLN A 212 13.09 -24.48 -0.90
N TYR A 213 13.03 -23.21 -0.51
CA TYR A 213 13.43 -22.80 0.84
C TYR A 213 12.51 -23.40 1.91
N VAL A 214 11.20 -23.39 1.69
CA VAL A 214 10.23 -23.99 2.61
C VAL A 214 10.52 -25.49 2.80
N SER A 215 10.76 -26.23 1.72
CA SER A 215 11.13 -27.64 1.80
C SER A 215 12.44 -27.86 2.57
N SER A 216 13.48 -27.07 2.28
CA SER A 216 14.79 -27.19 2.92
C SER A 216 14.71 -26.91 4.43
N VAL A 217 13.96 -25.87 4.83
CA VAL A 217 13.71 -25.54 6.24
C VAL A 217 12.91 -26.63 6.92
N GLY A 218 11.89 -27.19 6.25
CA GLY A 218 11.12 -28.33 6.76
C GLY A 218 12.00 -29.53 7.09
N SER A 219 12.84 -29.96 6.15
CA SER A 219 13.77 -31.08 6.37
C SER A 219 14.81 -30.78 7.46
N ALA A 220 15.32 -29.55 7.53
CA ALA A 220 16.26 -29.15 8.57
C ALA A 220 15.62 -29.19 9.97
N LYS A 221 14.35 -28.76 10.08
CA LYS A 221 13.56 -28.83 11.32
C LYS A 221 13.40 -30.29 11.78
N GLU A 222 12.94 -31.17 10.90
CA GLU A 222 12.74 -32.60 11.23
C GLU A 222 14.06 -33.26 11.67
N ALA A 223 15.16 -32.95 10.99
CA ALA A 223 16.48 -33.46 11.38
C ALA A 223 16.93 -32.95 12.76
N ALA A 224 16.65 -31.68 13.08
CA ALA A 224 16.95 -31.10 14.38
C ALA A 224 16.09 -31.73 15.50
N GLU A 225 14.79 -31.90 15.27
CA GLU A 225 13.89 -32.57 16.21
C GLU A 225 14.34 -34.00 16.50
N LYS A 226 14.73 -34.76 15.47
CA LYS A 226 15.29 -36.10 15.64
C LYS A 226 16.54 -36.10 16.51
N ARG A 227 17.50 -35.21 16.25
CA ARG A 227 18.75 -35.12 17.03
C ARG A 227 18.48 -34.77 18.49
N ILE A 228 17.53 -33.88 18.77
CA ILE A 228 17.15 -33.52 20.14
C ILE A 228 16.54 -34.71 20.87
N ASN A 229 15.67 -35.46 20.20
CA ASN A 229 15.04 -36.66 20.77
C ASN A 229 16.08 -37.75 21.04
N ASP A 230 16.96 -38.03 20.08
CA ASP A 230 18.04 -39.00 20.22
C ASP A 230 18.95 -38.62 21.41
N ALA A 231 19.42 -37.37 21.47
CA ALA A 231 20.27 -36.89 22.56
C ALA A 231 19.57 -36.94 23.92
N SER A 232 18.28 -36.63 23.98
CA SER A 232 17.49 -36.74 25.22
C SER A 232 17.41 -38.19 25.71
N GLY A 233 17.25 -39.14 24.79
CA GLY A 233 17.26 -40.58 25.11
C GLY A 233 18.61 -41.07 25.61
N GLU A 234 19.71 -40.63 25.00
CA GLU A 234 21.08 -40.95 25.44
C GLU A 234 21.36 -40.40 26.84
N VAL A 235 20.97 -39.16 27.13
CA VAL A 235 21.13 -38.53 28.46
C VAL A 235 20.36 -39.30 29.53
N GLU A 236 19.11 -39.67 29.26
CA GLU A 236 18.32 -40.42 30.24
C GLU A 236 18.92 -41.81 30.50
N THR A 237 19.42 -42.48 29.46
CA THR A 237 20.12 -43.76 29.58
C THR A 237 21.37 -43.64 30.44
N ALA A 238 22.23 -42.65 30.15
CA ALA A 238 23.47 -42.41 30.90
C ALA A 238 23.18 -42.08 32.37
N LYS A 239 22.11 -41.32 32.64
CA LYS A 239 21.68 -41.00 34.00
C LYS A 239 21.23 -42.24 34.77
N VAL A 240 20.46 -43.13 34.15
CA VAL A 240 20.02 -44.40 34.77
C VAL A 240 21.22 -45.29 35.09
N GLU A 241 22.18 -45.42 34.17
CA GLU A 241 23.41 -46.19 34.42
C GLU A 241 24.25 -45.59 35.55
N ALA A 242 24.40 -44.26 35.60
CA ALA A 242 25.12 -43.58 36.66
C ALA A 242 24.48 -43.81 38.04
N ILE A 243 23.16 -43.71 38.15
CA ILE A 243 22.42 -43.98 39.40
C ILE A 243 22.65 -45.41 39.87
N LYS A 244 22.59 -46.39 38.94
CA LYS A 244 22.85 -47.79 39.27
C LYS A 244 24.26 -47.99 39.83
N ASN A 245 25.28 -47.47 39.16
CA ASN A 245 26.67 -47.62 39.59
C ASN A 245 26.95 -46.92 40.94
N MET A 246 26.30 -45.80 41.24
CA MET A 246 26.43 -45.13 42.54
C MET A 246 25.85 -45.96 43.70
N SER A 247 24.77 -46.72 43.46
CA SER A 247 24.17 -47.56 44.51
C SER A 247 25.04 -48.75 44.95
N GLU A 248 26.05 -49.12 44.17
CA GLU A 248 26.95 -50.25 44.46
C GLU A 248 28.18 -49.86 45.31
N LEU A 249 28.39 -48.56 45.61
CA LEU A 249 29.57 -48.01 46.32
C LEU A 249 29.29 -47.61 47.78
N ASP A 250 28.42 -48.34 48.49
CA ASP A 250 28.04 -48.05 49.88
C ASP A 250 29.26 -48.08 50.84
N ILE A 251 29.67 -46.90 51.31
CA ILE A 251 30.80 -46.69 52.25
C ILE A 251 30.54 -47.23 53.67
N SER A 252 29.29 -47.63 53.99
CA SER A 252 28.96 -48.23 55.29
C SER A 252 29.54 -49.63 55.47
N ASP A 253 29.97 -50.30 54.39
CA ASP A 253 30.51 -51.66 54.43
C ASP A 253 32.05 -51.74 54.58
N LYS A 254 32.71 -50.60 54.84
CA LYS A 254 34.17 -50.52 54.94
C LYS A 254 34.72 -51.29 56.16
N ASN A 255 35.64 -52.23 55.94
CA ASN A 255 36.46 -52.80 57.01
C ASN A 255 37.68 -51.90 57.31
N TYR A 256 37.81 -51.41 58.53
CA TYR A 256 38.93 -50.59 59.00
C TYR A 256 40.18 -51.40 59.35
N LEU A 257 40.10 -52.71 59.58
CA LEU A 257 41.24 -53.51 60.03
C LEU A 257 42.13 -53.95 58.88
N LEU A 258 43.44 -53.78 59.04
CA LEU A 258 44.47 -54.35 58.18
C LEU A 258 44.80 -55.78 58.61
N ASP A 259 45.02 -56.66 57.63
CA ASP A 259 45.48 -58.05 57.78
C ASP A 259 44.65 -58.79 58.85
N SER A 260 43.33 -58.74 58.66
CA SER A 260 42.33 -59.21 59.63
C SER A 260 41.66 -60.52 59.25
N LYS A 261 42.08 -61.15 58.14
CA LYS A 261 41.51 -62.40 57.64
C LYS A 261 41.75 -63.58 58.57
N LYS A 262 42.95 -63.70 59.15
CA LYS A 262 43.29 -64.79 60.07
C LYS A 262 44.40 -64.39 61.03
N ARG A 263 44.22 -64.63 62.33
CA ARG A 263 45.24 -64.50 63.36
C ARG A 263 45.22 -65.74 64.26
N VAL A 264 46.38 -66.32 64.50
CA VAL A 264 46.54 -67.46 65.40
C VAL A 264 47.23 -67.02 66.68
N ARG A 265 46.74 -67.49 67.82
CA ARG A 265 47.37 -67.33 69.13
C ARG A 265 47.47 -68.69 69.80
N GLU A 266 48.69 -69.22 69.80
CA GLU A 266 49.04 -70.45 70.50
C GLU A 266 48.95 -70.26 72.03
N ALA A 267 48.62 -71.33 72.74
CA ALA A 267 48.61 -71.34 74.20
C ALA A 267 49.97 -70.99 74.80
N ARG A 268 49.96 -70.21 75.89
CA ARG A 268 51.15 -69.84 76.65
C ARG A 268 51.12 -70.48 78.04
N THR A 269 52.15 -71.26 78.38
CA THR A 269 52.22 -72.07 79.61
C THR A 269 53.57 -71.98 80.31
N SER A 270 54.35 -70.93 80.03
CA SER A 270 55.71 -70.73 80.54
C SER A 270 55.78 -70.53 82.06
N GLY A 271 54.70 -70.06 82.67
CA GLY A 271 54.65 -69.70 84.08
C GLY A 271 54.74 -68.19 84.33
N GLU A 272 55.16 -67.42 83.33
CA GLU A 272 55.41 -65.98 83.42
C GLU A 272 54.10 -65.15 83.46
N PRO A 273 54.08 -63.97 84.10
CA PRO A 273 52.90 -63.10 84.15
C PRO A 273 52.30 -62.77 82.77
N GLU A 274 53.13 -62.69 81.72
CA GLU A 274 52.76 -62.40 80.34
C GLU A 274 51.88 -63.49 79.70
N ASP A 275 51.89 -64.71 80.24
CA ASP A 275 50.99 -65.79 79.81
C ASP A 275 49.52 -65.37 79.97
N ASN A 276 49.22 -64.47 80.92
CA ASN A 276 47.89 -63.93 81.14
C ASN A 276 47.51 -62.75 80.23
N SER A 277 48.37 -62.41 79.27
CA SER A 277 48.13 -61.41 78.23
C SER A 277 48.34 -61.97 76.81
N ASN A 278 47.72 -63.12 76.50
CA ASN A 278 47.69 -63.68 75.15
C ASN A 278 46.61 -62.98 74.30
N TYR A 279 47.01 -62.15 73.34
CA TYR A 279 46.08 -61.40 72.47
C TYR A 279 46.59 -61.23 71.04
N ALA A 280 45.67 -61.19 70.08
CA ALA A 280 45.88 -60.75 68.71
C ALA A 280 45.85 -59.23 68.61
N THR A 281 46.71 -58.65 67.77
CA THR A 281 46.74 -57.20 67.50
C THR A 281 46.25 -56.94 66.08
N TYR A 282 45.31 -56.00 65.96
CA TYR A 282 44.76 -55.52 64.71
C TYR A 282 45.04 -54.03 64.57
N PHE A 283 45.74 -53.65 63.51
CA PHE A 283 45.98 -52.25 63.17
C PHE A 283 44.85 -51.74 62.28
N LEU A 284 44.46 -50.49 62.46
CA LEU A 284 43.48 -49.86 61.59
C LEU A 284 44.20 -49.16 60.42
N SER A 285 43.59 -49.16 59.23
CA SER A 285 44.09 -48.38 58.09
C SER A 285 44.00 -46.87 58.33
N GLU A 286 43.04 -46.44 59.14
CA GLU A 286 42.85 -45.06 59.58
C GLU A 286 42.20 -45.04 60.97
N PRO A 287 42.45 -44.01 61.79
CA PRO A 287 41.90 -43.95 63.13
C PRO A 287 40.37 -43.73 63.14
N ILE A 288 39.67 -44.47 63.99
CA ILE A 288 38.25 -44.21 64.26
C ILE A 288 38.15 -43.12 65.33
N GLN A 289 37.49 -42.02 64.99
CA GLN A 289 37.36 -40.83 65.84
C GLN A 289 36.47 -41.09 67.07
N ALA A 290 36.74 -40.36 68.14
CA ALA A 290 35.90 -40.38 69.35
C ALA A 290 34.42 -40.10 69.02
N GLY A 291 33.51 -40.82 69.68
CA GLY A 291 32.06 -40.66 69.52
C GLY A 291 31.46 -41.33 68.29
N VAL A 292 32.27 -41.93 67.41
CA VAL A 292 31.78 -42.72 66.26
C VAL A 292 31.30 -44.08 66.75
N GLU A 293 30.11 -44.50 66.32
CA GLU A 293 29.58 -45.85 66.52
C GLU A 293 30.17 -46.81 65.48
N PHE A 294 30.62 -47.98 65.92
CA PHE A 294 31.21 -49.00 65.06
C PHE A 294 30.99 -50.41 65.62
N THR A 295 31.03 -51.41 64.75
CA THR A 295 30.84 -52.81 65.11
C THR A 295 32.10 -53.63 64.80
N VAL A 296 32.53 -54.43 65.77
CA VAL A 296 33.53 -55.49 65.59
C VAL A 296 32.79 -56.80 65.41
N SER A 297 33.03 -57.50 64.32
CA SER A 297 32.51 -58.84 64.08
C SER A 297 33.62 -59.79 63.65
N GLY A 298 33.37 -61.09 63.77
CA GLY A 298 34.27 -62.09 63.21
C GLY A 298 34.02 -63.48 63.75
N GLN A 299 34.92 -64.39 63.37
CA GLN A 299 34.86 -65.79 63.74
C GLN A 299 36.00 -66.15 64.69
N LEU A 300 35.77 -67.12 65.57
CA LEU A 300 36.80 -67.69 66.41
C LEU A 300 36.68 -69.21 66.54
N GLU A 301 37.82 -69.85 66.72
CA GLU A 301 37.96 -71.27 67.07
C GLU A 301 38.89 -71.37 68.28
N ILE A 302 38.40 -71.93 69.38
CA ILE A 302 39.21 -72.18 70.58
C ILE A 302 40.06 -73.43 70.33
N THR A 303 41.38 -73.28 70.33
CA THR A 303 42.32 -74.39 70.09
C THR A 303 42.79 -75.06 71.37
N ASP A 304 42.89 -74.27 72.45
CA ASP A 304 43.42 -74.70 73.73
C ASP A 304 42.76 -73.92 74.88
N GLY A 305 42.64 -74.55 76.05
CA GLY A 305 41.96 -73.99 77.21
C GLY A 305 40.44 -74.18 77.18
N ASP A 306 39.79 -73.86 78.30
CA ASP A 306 38.33 -73.94 78.47
C ASP A 306 37.81 -72.56 78.89
N PHE A 307 37.53 -71.70 77.91
CA PHE A 307 37.00 -70.35 78.13
C PHE A 307 35.81 -70.09 77.20
N ASP A 308 34.89 -69.23 77.61
CA ASP A 308 33.70 -68.85 76.86
C ASP A 308 33.55 -67.33 76.76
N THR A 309 34.58 -66.59 77.17
CA THR A 309 34.61 -65.14 77.21
C THR A 309 35.87 -64.65 76.52
N ILE A 310 35.76 -63.65 75.63
CA ILE A 310 36.92 -62.94 75.08
C ILE A 310 36.90 -61.48 75.52
N SER A 311 38.07 -60.86 75.64
CA SER A 311 38.18 -59.43 75.86
C SER A 311 38.67 -58.70 74.61
N ILE A 312 38.06 -57.57 74.30
CA ILE A 312 38.54 -56.62 73.30
C ILE A 312 39.06 -55.38 74.01
N LYS A 313 40.23 -54.88 73.58
CA LYS A 313 40.78 -53.59 74.05
C LYS A 313 41.14 -52.70 72.88
N PHE A 314 40.77 -51.43 72.98
CA PHE A 314 41.10 -50.39 72.01
C PHE A 314 42.25 -49.56 72.52
N ARG A 315 43.19 -49.20 71.64
CA ARG A 315 44.37 -48.43 71.99
C ARG A 315 44.46 -47.14 71.22
N ASP A 316 44.95 -46.11 71.90
CA ASP A 316 45.38 -44.88 71.25
C ASP A 316 46.68 -45.08 70.44
N GLU A 317 47.14 -44.02 69.81
CA GLU A 317 48.37 -43.99 69.01
C GLU A 317 49.59 -44.46 69.83
N ASN A 318 49.66 -44.07 71.10
CA ASN A 318 50.75 -44.42 72.02
C ASN A 318 50.62 -45.82 72.63
N GLY A 319 49.53 -46.55 72.37
CA GLY A 319 49.30 -47.90 72.88
C GLY A 319 48.61 -47.97 74.24
N LYS A 320 48.17 -46.83 74.78
CA LYS A 320 47.40 -46.75 76.03
C LYS A 320 46.01 -47.35 75.81
N ASN A 321 45.51 -48.10 76.80
CA ASN A 321 44.13 -48.58 76.76
C ASN A 321 43.15 -47.40 76.86
N ILE A 322 42.20 -47.31 75.93
CA ILE A 322 41.17 -46.27 75.88
C ILE A 322 39.74 -46.82 75.95
N GLY A 323 39.59 -48.14 75.92
CA GLY A 323 38.31 -48.82 76.09
C GLY A 323 38.51 -50.32 76.08
N ASP A 324 37.79 -51.01 76.95
CA ASP A 324 37.80 -52.46 77.05
C ASP A 324 36.40 -53.02 77.24
N SER A 325 36.17 -54.20 76.69
CA SER A 325 34.94 -54.96 76.87
C SER A 325 35.27 -56.44 76.95
N SER A 326 34.46 -57.18 77.70
CA SER A 326 34.50 -58.65 77.72
C SER A 326 33.09 -59.17 77.56
N PHE A 327 32.92 -60.15 76.69
CA PHE A 327 31.61 -60.70 76.35
C PHE A 327 31.74 -62.19 76.08
N TYR A 328 30.61 -62.88 76.25
CA TYR A 328 30.53 -64.32 76.02
C TYR A 328 30.56 -64.62 74.52
N VAL A 329 31.24 -65.69 74.16
CA VAL A 329 31.28 -66.20 72.79
C VAL A 329 30.52 -67.52 72.73
N ASP A 330 29.56 -67.61 71.82
CA ASP A 330 28.76 -68.81 71.66
C ASP A 330 29.61 -69.94 71.05
N ARG A 331 29.82 -71.00 71.83
CA ARG A 331 30.58 -72.20 71.43
C ARG A 331 29.93 -72.99 70.30
N SER A 332 28.66 -72.74 69.99
CA SER A 332 27.94 -73.41 68.92
C SER A 332 27.98 -72.66 67.58
N GLY A 333 28.24 -71.35 67.63
CA GLY A 333 28.20 -70.47 66.45
C GLY A 333 29.56 -70.11 65.87
N ASN A 334 30.65 -70.13 66.67
CA ASN A 334 31.98 -69.65 66.27
C ASN A 334 32.02 -68.20 65.73
N GLU A 335 30.93 -67.42 65.86
CA GLU A 335 30.85 -66.03 65.42
C GLU A 335 30.58 -65.11 66.61
N PHE A 336 31.06 -63.87 66.52
CA PHE A 336 30.75 -62.83 67.47
C PHE A 336 30.55 -61.49 66.77
N SER A 337 29.78 -60.61 67.41
CA SER A 337 29.56 -59.24 66.96
C SER A 337 29.25 -58.35 68.14
N GLU A 338 29.97 -57.24 68.27
CA GLU A 338 29.79 -56.27 69.34
C GLU A 338 29.92 -54.85 68.82
N THR A 339 29.03 -53.97 69.28
CA THR A 339 29.01 -52.55 68.89
C THR A 339 29.61 -51.71 70.00
N PHE A 340 30.39 -50.70 69.60
CA PHE A 340 31.15 -49.85 70.50
C PHE A 340 30.96 -48.38 70.13
N THR A 341 31.18 -47.53 71.14
CA THR A 341 31.40 -46.09 70.97
C THR A 341 32.47 -45.67 71.97
N LEU A 342 33.60 -45.17 71.49
CA LEU A 342 34.73 -44.78 72.33
C LEU A 342 34.75 -43.28 72.60
N SER A 343 35.15 -42.89 73.81
CA SER A 343 35.32 -41.47 74.17
C SER A 343 36.62 -40.84 73.66
N GLN A 344 37.50 -41.65 73.06
CA GLN A 344 38.80 -41.26 72.50
C GLN A 344 39.04 -41.97 71.16
N THR A 345 39.86 -41.38 70.31
CA THR A 345 40.22 -41.92 68.99
C THR A 345 41.08 -43.18 69.12
N THR A 346 40.70 -44.26 68.42
CA THR A 346 41.42 -45.54 68.43
C THR A 346 42.23 -45.76 67.15
N TYR A 347 43.41 -46.35 67.29
CA TYR A 347 44.35 -46.65 66.21
C TYR A 347 44.60 -48.14 66.01
N ARG A 348 44.30 -48.95 67.03
CA ARG A 348 44.47 -50.41 67.01
C ARG A 348 43.59 -51.07 68.04
N MET A 349 43.29 -52.34 67.81
CA MET A 349 42.46 -53.18 68.66
C MET A 349 43.21 -54.46 69.02
N TYR A 350 43.06 -54.90 70.28
CA TYR A 350 43.52 -56.19 70.74
C TYR A 350 42.33 -57.10 71.03
N ILE A 351 42.39 -58.35 70.58
CA ILE A 351 41.42 -59.38 70.94
C ILE A 351 42.15 -60.49 71.71
N TYR A 352 41.75 -60.71 72.95
CA TYR A 352 42.41 -61.63 73.88
C TYR A 352 41.87 -63.05 73.74
N ALA A 353 42.77 -64.03 73.79
CA ALA A 353 42.48 -65.46 73.84
C ALA A 353 41.90 -65.84 75.22
N GLY A 354 40.69 -65.38 75.50
CA GLY A 354 40.07 -65.43 76.81
C GLY A 354 39.82 -64.05 77.42
N LYS A 355 39.37 -64.04 78.67
CA LYS A 355 39.20 -62.82 79.45
C LYS A 355 40.57 -62.23 79.82
N THR A 356 40.73 -60.92 79.66
CA THR A 356 41.97 -60.19 79.98
C THR A 356 42.45 -60.50 81.40
N GLY A 357 43.71 -60.93 81.54
CA GLY A 357 44.29 -61.33 82.83
C GLY A 357 44.11 -62.81 83.19
N GLU A 358 43.34 -63.56 82.39
CA GLU A 358 43.00 -64.97 82.62
C GLU A 358 43.23 -65.79 81.32
N THR A 359 44.30 -65.50 80.56
CA THR A 359 44.56 -66.12 79.23
C THR A 359 45.66 -67.19 79.22
N ARG A 360 46.24 -67.52 80.38
CA ARG A 360 47.26 -68.57 80.47
C ARG A 360 46.68 -69.92 80.06
N GLY A 361 47.39 -70.64 79.21
CA GLY A 361 46.95 -71.94 78.67
C GLY A 361 45.88 -71.84 77.58
N ASN A 362 45.39 -70.64 77.26
CA ASN A 362 44.36 -70.45 76.23
C ASN A 362 44.99 -70.21 74.85
N GLY A 363 44.45 -70.89 73.85
CA GLY A 363 44.78 -70.75 72.44
C GLY A 363 43.53 -70.50 71.60
N VAL A 364 43.66 -69.70 70.55
CA VAL A 364 42.53 -69.31 69.69
C VAL A 364 42.99 -68.96 68.28
N ILE A 365 42.16 -69.28 67.30
CA ILE A 365 42.25 -68.77 65.93
C ILE A 365 41.11 -67.77 65.76
N TYR A 366 41.44 -66.55 65.35
CA TYR A 366 40.46 -65.55 64.91
C TYR A 366 40.46 -65.50 63.38
N GLU A 367 39.29 -65.56 62.76
CA GLU A 367 39.13 -65.46 61.32
C GLU A 367 38.11 -64.39 60.95
N ASN A 368 38.32 -63.76 59.79
CA ASN A 368 37.36 -62.83 59.19
C ASN A 368 36.94 -61.69 60.15
N ILE A 369 37.90 -61.14 60.90
CA ILE A 369 37.60 -60.04 61.82
C ILE A 369 37.35 -58.76 61.01
N LYS A 370 36.19 -58.15 61.20
CA LYS A 370 35.81 -56.89 60.56
C LYS A 370 35.54 -55.84 61.63
N LEU A 371 36.04 -54.64 61.39
CA LEU A 371 35.67 -53.44 62.14
C LEU A 371 35.03 -52.48 61.16
N GLN A 372 33.74 -52.18 61.32
CA GLN A 372 32.99 -51.38 60.35
C GLN A 372 32.19 -50.27 61.04
N PRO A 373 31.86 -49.17 60.33
CA PRO A 373 31.06 -48.09 60.92
C PRO A 373 29.61 -48.55 61.14
N GLY A 374 28.95 -47.98 62.15
CA GLY A 374 27.54 -48.28 62.49
C GLY A 374 27.36 -49.54 63.35
N SER A 375 26.09 -49.89 63.55
CA SER A 375 25.62 -50.93 64.49
C SER A 375 25.26 -52.27 63.85
N ILE A 376 25.41 -52.42 62.54
CA ILE A 376 25.05 -53.64 61.81
C ILE A 376 26.33 -54.31 61.31
N ALA A 377 26.58 -55.54 61.76
CA ALA A 377 27.64 -56.36 61.21
C ALA A 377 27.26 -56.88 59.81
N THR A 378 28.22 -56.87 58.90
CA THR A 378 28.11 -57.48 57.57
C THR A 378 29.21 -58.51 57.37
N ALA A 379 29.12 -59.28 56.28
CA ALA A 379 30.13 -60.27 55.94
C ALA A 379 31.52 -59.63 55.82
N TRP A 380 32.55 -60.40 56.16
CA TRP A 380 33.91 -59.91 56.09
C TRP A 380 34.33 -59.54 54.67
N THR A 381 34.92 -58.36 54.54
CA THR A 381 35.62 -57.87 53.36
C THR A 381 37.03 -57.44 53.78
N PRO A 382 38.06 -57.56 52.91
CA PRO A 382 39.39 -57.03 53.22
C PRO A 382 39.32 -55.51 53.39
N ASN A 383 40.34 -54.92 54.01
CA ASN A 383 40.40 -53.46 54.05
C ASN A 383 40.49 -52.91 52.61
N PRO A 384 39.75 -51.84 52.26
CA PRO A 384 39.82 -51.29 50.91
C PRO A 384 41.25 -50.96 50.44
N SER A 385 42.14 -50.51 51.34
CA SER A 385 43.54 -50.21 51.01
C SER A 385 44.39 -51.43 50.65
N GLU A 386 43.95 -52.64 51.01
CA GLU A 386 44.60 -53.91 50.66
C GLU A 386 44.21 -54.40 49.26
N ILE A 387 43.14 -53.84 48.68
CA ILE A 387 42.59 -54.22 47.38
C ILE A 387 42.79 -53.10 46.34
N MET A 388 42.78 -51.84 46.79
CA MET A 388 42.85 -50.65 45.95
C MET A 388 43.73 -49.56 46.57
N THR A 389 44.66 -49.01 45.80
CA THR A 389 45.51 -47.89 46.25
C THR A 389 44.72 -46.58 46.29
N GLN A 390 45.13 -45.63 47.16
CA GLN A 390 44.50 -44.30 47.23
C GLN A 390 44.47 -43.60 45.87
N LYS A 391 45.53 -43.74 45.05
CA LYS A 391 45.59 -43.18 43.70
C LYS A 391 44.52 -43.77 42.75
N GLN A 392 44.18 -45.03 42.93
CA GLN A 392 43.11 -45.68 42.17
C GLN A 392 41.74 -45.21 42.65
N TYR A 393 41.55 -45.05 43.97
CA TYR A 393 40.34 -44.45 44.54
C TYR A 393 40.13 -43.01 44.05
N ASP A 394 41.14 -42.15 44.14
CA ASP A 394 41.05 -40.74 43.72
C ASP A 394 40.76 -40.61 42.22
N LYS A 395 41.29 -41.52 41.39
CA LYS A 395 40.94 -41.57 39.97
C LYS A 395 39.47 -41.90 39.75
N LEU A 396 38.95 -42.88 40.48
CA LEU A 396 37.55 -43.27 40.41
C LEU A 396 36.65 -42.13 40.90
N ALA A 397 37.07 -41.48 41.99
CA ALA A 397 36.34 -40.40 42.61
C ALA A 397 36.24 -39.17 41.70
N ASN A 398 37.36 -38.74 41.12
CA ASN A 398 37.38 -37.63 40.17
C ASN A 398 36.55 -37.93 38.91
N ALA A 399 36.53 -39.19 38.45
CA ALA A 399 35.68 -39.58 37.33
C ALA A 399 34.19 -39.38 37.68
N ILE A 400 33.76 -39.80 38.87
CA ILE A 400 32.37 -39.62 39.34
C ILE A 400 32.02 -38.13 39.47
N THR A 401 32.88 -37.31 40.08
CA THR A 401 32.63 -35.87 40.22
C THR A 401 32.60 -35.15 38.87
N SER A 402 33.46 -35.54 37.93
CA SER A 402 33.47 -34.97 36.57
C SER A 402 32.20 -35.28 35.76
N LEU A 403 31.49 -36.35 36.13
CA LEU A 403 30.19 -36.73 35.56
C LEU A 403 29.01 -36.10 36.31
N GLY A 404 29.26 -35.20 37.26
CA GLY A 404 28.23 -34.49 38.02
C GLY A 404 27.67 -35.25 39.23
N GLY A 405 28.28 -36.40 39.59
CA GLY A 405 27.95 -37.13 40.80
C GLY A 405 28.63 -36.55 42.04
N SER A 406 28.09 -36.85 43.22
CA SER A 406 28.72 -36.62 44.53
C SER A 406 29.10 -37.95 45.16
N ILE A 407 30.23 -38.00 45.87
CA ILE A 407 30.73 -39.18 46.60
C ILE A 407 30.52 -38.97 48.08
#